data_AF-A0A0P7ZHY5-F1
#
_entry.id   AF-A0A0P7ZHY5-F1
#
_cell.length_a   1.000
_cell.length_b   1.000
_cell.length_c   1.000
_cell.angle_alpha   90.00
_cell.angle_beta   90.00
_cell.angle_gamma   90.00
#
_symmetry.space_group_name_H-M   'P 1'
#
loop_
_entity.id
_entity.type
_entity.pdbx_description
1 polymer ?
#
loop_
_entity_poly.entity_id
_entity_poly.type
_entity_poly.pdbx_seq_one_letter_code
_entity_poly.pdbx_strand_id
1 'polypeptide(L)'
;MNKAKKEAARKLREAYENLSPEELREFERKRHIKSLAEQIHHELFPEEYDFMMDSISDAKDRRLGINPMSDDYTAKVNARREQLCVSPLGDNGMPTDNSSWDVARTEALRRLE
;
A
#
# COMPACT_ATOMS: atom_id res chain seq x y z
N MET A 1 -21.11 -7.12 7.31
CA MET A 1 -19.93 -7.56 6.51
C MET A 1 -20.25 -7.36 5.03
N ASN A 2 -19.39 -6.68 4.25
CA ASN A 2 -19.64 -6.46 2.81
C ASN A 2 -19.33 -7.74 1.99
N LYS A 3 -19.76 -7.78 0.72
CA LYS A 3 -19.58 -8.96 -0.16
C LYS A 3 -18.11 -9.38 -0.26
N ALA A 4 -17.19 -8.43 -0.38
CA ALA A 4 -15.75 -8.69 -0.47
C ALA A 4 -15.20 -9.39 0.78
N LYS A 5 -15.58 -8.94 1.98
CA LYS A 5 -15.19 -9.58 3.25
C LYS A 5 -15.77 -10.99 3.38
N LYS A 6 -16.99 -11.22 2.89
CA LYS A 6 -17.61 -12.57 2.86
C LYS A 6 -16.83 -13.53 1.95
N GLU A 7 -16.48 -13.08 0.76
CA GLU A 7 -15.66 -13.86 -0.19
C GLU A 7 -14.26 -14.15 0.37
N ALA A 8 -13.61 -13.17 1.00
CA ALA A 8 -12.30 -13.36 1.62
C ALA A 8 -12.35 -14.39 2.76
N ALA A 9 -13.39 -14.34 3.61
CA ALA A 9 -13.58 -15.31 4.68
C ALA A 9 -13.84 -16.72 4.13
N ARG A 10 -14.61 -16.84 3.04
CA ARG A 10 -14.84 -18.12 2.36
C ARG A 10 -13.54 -18.71 1.81
N LYS A 11 -12.77 -17.93 1.05
CA LYS A 11 -11.46 -18.37 0.51
C LYS A 11 -10.49 -18.77 1.60
N LEU A 12 -10.50 -18.06 2.72
CA LEU A 12 -9.67 -18.39 3.87
C LEU A 12 -10.05 -19.74 4.44
N ARG A 13 -11.34 -19.98 4.66
CA ARG A 13 -11.85 -21.25 5.16
C ARG A 13 -11.53 -22.41 4.22
N GLU A 14 -11.75 -22.22 2.92
CA GLU A 14 -11.42 -23.22 1.88
C GLU A 14 -9.91 -23.54 1.90
N ALA A 15 -9.03 -22.56 2.14
CA ALA A 15 -7.59 -22.80 2.26
C ALA A 15 -7.25 -23.66 3.49
N TYR A 16 -7.84 -23.38 4.66
CA TYR A 16 -7.60 -24.18 5.88
C TYR A 16 -8.14 -25.61 5.79
N GLU A 17 -9.21 -25.83 5.03
CA GLU A 17 -9.84 -27.16 4.89
C GLU A 17 -9.13 -28.07 3.87
N ASN A 18 -8.45 -27.50 2.86
CA ASN A 18 -7.93 -28.27 1.72
C ASN A 18 -6.40 -28.31 1.59
N LEU A 19 -5.66 -27.46 2.31
CA LEU A 19 -4.19 -27.42 2.22
C LEU A 19 -3.54 -28.43 3.17
N SER A 20 -2.44 -29.03 2.74
CA SER A 20 -1.58 -29.82 3.63
C SER A 20 -0.92 -28.93 4.70
N PRO A 21 -0.38 -29.51 5.79
CA PRO A 21 0.30 -28.73 6.81
C PRO A 21 1.47 -27.89 6.29
N GLU A 22 2.16 -28.33 5.24
CA GLU A 22 3.28 -27.57 4.67
C GLU A 22 2.80 -26.38 3.84
N GLU A 23 1.81 -26.62 2.99
CA GLU A 23 1.19 -25.58 2.18
C GLU A 23 0.48 -24.53 3.06
N LEU A 24 -0.09 -24.97 4.19
CA LEU A 24 -0.71 -24.07 5.15
C LEU A 24 0.32 -23.16 5.81
N ARG A 25 1.50 -23.69 6.20
CA ARG A 25 2.60 -22.87 6.73
C ARG A 25 3.07 -21.83 5.72
N GLU A 26 3.22 -22.22 4.45
CA GLU A 26 3.57 -21.26 3.40
C GLU A 26 2.48 -20.20 3.16
N PHE A 27 1.21 -20.62 3.19
CA PHE A 27 0.07 -19.74 3.03
C PHE A 27 0.02 -18.69 4.16
N GLU A 28 0.21 -19.11 5.41
CA GLU A 28 0.26 -18.21 6.56
C GLU A 28 1.47 -17.27 6.49
N ARG A 29 2.65 -17.78 6.10
CA ARG A 29 3.84 -16.96 5.89
C ARG A 29 3.59 -15.87 4.85
N LYS A 30 3.05 -16.22 3.67
CA LYS A 30 2.71 -15.26 2.61
C LYS A 30 1.70 -14.21 3.10
N ARG A 31 0.70 -14.63 3.88
CA ARG A 31 -0.28 -13.72 4.47
C ARG A 31 0.36 -12.77 5.49
N HIS A 32 1.27 -13.26 6.31
CA HIS A 32 1.98 -12.45 7.30
C HIS A 32 2.86 -11.40 6.62
N ILE A 33 3.66 -11.80 5.61
CA ILE A 33 4.46 -10.87 4.80
C ILE A 33 3.58 -9.79 4.19
N LYS A 34 2.44 -10.18 3.60
CA LYS A 34 1.50 -9.23 3.00
C LYS A 34 0.97 -8.23 4.04
N SER A 35 0.50 -8.72 5.19
CA SER A 35 -0.04 -7.86 6.26
C SER A 35 1.01 -6.90 6.80
N LEU A 36 2.25 -7.34 6.95
CA LEU A 36 3.34 -6.49 7.42
C LEU A 36 3.76 -5.46 6.37
N ALA A 37 3.80 -5.84 5.09
CA ALA A 37 4.06 -4.90 4.00
C ALA A 37 2.98 -3.80 3.91
N GLU A 38 1.70 -4.14 4.12
CA GLU A 38 0.62 -3.15 4.18
C GLU A 38 0.82 -2.15 5.33
N GLN A 39 1.25 -2.62 6.51
CA GLN A 39 1.55 -1.76 7.66
C GLN A 39 2.74 -0.83 7.38
N ILE A 40 3.85 -1.40 6.88
CA ILE A 40 5.06 -0.64 6.55
C ILE A 40 4.76 0.40 5.47
N HIS A 41 3.97 0.05 4.45
CA HIS A 41 3.61 0.98 3.39
C HIS A 41 2.82 2.16 3.95
N HIS A 42 1.85 1.90 4.82
CA HIS A 42 1.09 2.96 5.48
C HIS A 42 1.95 3.87 6.37
N GLU A 43 2.94 3.31 7.06
CA GLU A 43 3.88 4.07 7.91
C GLU A 43 4.86 4.92 7.10
N LEU A 44 5.42 4.36 6.03
CA LEU A 44 6.47 5.01 5.24
C LEU A 44 5.93 5.96 4.17
N PHE A 45 4.75 5.65 3.61
CA PHE A 45 4.12 6.40 2.51
C PHE A 45 2.68 6.83 2.84
N PRO A 46 2.42 7.49 3.98
CA PRO A 46 1.08 7.91 4.38
C PRO A 46 0.42 8.86 3.36
N GLU A 47 1.21 9.65 2.63
CA GLU A 47 0.74 10.56 1.58
C GLU A 47 -0.03 9.87 0.45
N GLU A 48 0.28 8.59 0.17
CA GLU A 48 -0.38 7.85 -0.92
C GLU A 48 -1.84 7.51 -0.58
N TYR A 49 -2.25 7.80 0.66
CA TYR A 49 -3.58 7.54 1.21
C TYR A 49 -4.38 8.82 1.45
N ASP A 50 -3.79 10.01 1.29
CA ASP A 50 -4.45 11.30 1.54
C ASP A 50 -5.72 11.47 0.70
N PHE A 51 -5.74 10.91 -0.52
CA PHE A 51 -6.90 10.94 -1.41
C PHE A 51 -8.17 10.33 -0.79
N MET A 52 -8.04 9.46 0.21
CA MET A 52 -9.19 8.87 0.89
C MET A 52 -9.99 9.89 1.72
N MET A 53 -9.37 11.02 2.06
CA MET A 53 -9.98 12.13 2.78
C MET A 53 -10.16 13.37 1.88
N ASP A 54 -9.95 13.23 0.57
CA ASP A 54 -10.15 14.32 -0.38
C ASP A 54 -11.59 14.86 -0.30
N SER A 55 -11.72 16.18 -0.35
CA SER A 55 -13.00 16.79 -0.67
C SER A 55 -13.38 16.51 -2.13
N ILE A 56 -14.63 16.83 -2.50
CA ILE A 56 -15.05 16.76 -3.90
C ILE A 56 -14.18 17.66 -4.80
N SER A 57 -13.68 18.78 -4.26
CA SER A 57 -12.79 19.69 -4.99
C SER A 57 -11.43 19.03 -5.22
N ASP A 58 -10.80 18.53 -4.16
CA ASP A 58 -9.47 17.90 -4.25
C ASP A 58 -9.49 16.72 -5.22
N ALA A 59 -10.52 15.88 -5.14
CA ALA A 59 -10.68 14.75 -6.06
C ALA A 59 -10.89 15.21 -7.52
N LYS A 60 -11.46 16.40 -7.77
CA LYS A 60 -11.55 16.97 -9.12
C LYS A 60 -10.19 17.50 -9.58
N ASP A 61 -9.47 18.21 -8.73
CA ASP A 61 -8.14 18.74 -9.03
C ASP A 61 -7.18 17.61 -9.41
N ARG A 62 -7.14 16.51 -8.63
CA ARG A 62 -6.33 15.33 -8.98
C ARG A 62 -6.69 14.73 -10.35
N ARG A 63 -7.97 14.71 -10.71
CA ARG A 63 -8.44 14.22 -12.03
C ARG A 63 -8.00 15.13 -13.18
N LEU A 64 -7.75 16.40 -12.91
CA LEU A 64 -7.20 17.35 -13.86
C LEU A 64 -5.67 17.37 -13.89
N GLY A 65 -5.00 16.52 -13.09
CA GLY A 65 -3.54 16.53 -12.98
C GLY A 65 -3.00 17.61 -12.04
N ILE A 66 -3.83 18.14 -11.14
CA ILE A 66 -3.46 19.17 -10.17
C ILE A 66 -3.37 18.52 -8.79
N ASN A 67 -2.22 18.66 -8.13
CA ASN A 67 -2.01 18.16 -6.78
C ASN A 67 -2.67 19.12 -5.77
N PRO A 68 -3.66 18.67 -4.97
CA PRO A 68 -4.28 19.50 -3.95
C PRO A 68 -3.38 19.73 -2.73
N MET A 69 -2.28 18.98 -2.59
CA MET A 69 -1.31 19.16 -1.52
C MET A 69 -0.43 20.38 -1.77
N SER A 70 -0.04 21.08 -0.71
CA SER A 70 0.88 22.22 -0.82
C SER A 70 2.23 21.83 -1.43
N ASP A 71 2.85 22.75 -2.15
CA ASP A 71 4.17 22.56 -2.77
C ASP A 71 5.25 22.19 -1.74
N ASP A 72 5.28 22.86 -0.58
CA ASP A 72 6.24 22.59 0.49
C ASP A 72 6.13 21.16 1.03
N TYR A 73 4.90 20.68 1.25
CA TYR A 73 4.65 19.30 1.69
C TYR A 73 5.07 18.29 0.61
N THR A 74 4.71 18.56 -0.65
CA THR A 74 5.07 17.70 -1.79
C THR A 74 6.58 17.61 -1.97
N ALA A 75 7.31 18.72 -1.83
CA ALA A 75 8.76 18.75 -1.89
C ALA A 75 9.40 17.91 -0.76
N LYS A 76 8.91 18.06 0.48
CA LYS A 76 9.39 17.27 1.63
C LYS A 76 9.16 15.76 1.42
N VAL A 77 7.97 15.40 0.92
CA VAL A 77 7.61 14.00 0.63
C VAL A 77 8.51 13.45 -0.48
N ASN A 78 8.67 14.16 -1.59
CA ASN A 78 9.49 13.71 -2.70
C ASN A 78 10.96 13.54 -2.31
N ALA A 79 11.50 14.42 -1.46
CA ALA A 79 12.85 14.26 -0.90
C ALA A 79 12.99 12.98 -0.06
N ARG A 80 11.97 12.63 0.75
CA ARG A 80 11.96 11.35 1.49
C ARG A 80 11.85 10.15 0.55
N ARG A 81 11.01 10.24 -0.50
CA ARG A 81 10.86 9.17 -1.50
C ARG A 81 12.17 8.91 -2.24
N GLU A 82 12.89 9.97 -2.61
CA GLU A 82 14.20 9.88 -3.24
C GLU A 82 15.23 9.18 -2.34
N GLN A 83 15.27 9.50 -1.03
CA GLN A 83 16.15 8.82 -0.06
C GLN A 83 15.86 7.32 0.05
N LEU A 84 14.63 6.89 -0.26
CA LEU A 84 14.20 5.49 -0.26
C LEU A 84 14.31 4.84 -1.65
N CYS A 85 14.88 5.52 -2.65
CA CYS A 85 14.93 5.09 -4.04
C CYS A 85 13.53 4.83 -4.65
N VAL A 86 12.54 5.62 -4.24
CA VAL A 86 11.14 5.57 -4.69
C VAL A 86 10.87 6.73 -5.63
N SER A 87 10.10 6.49 -6.68
CA SER A 87 9.72 7.52 -7.65
C SER A 87 8.94 8.65 -7.00
N PRO A 88 9.14 9.92 -7.41
CA PRO A 88 8.40 11.05 -6.87
C PRO A 88 6.90 10.92 -7.17
N LEU A 89 6.08 11.67 -6.43
CA LEU A 89 4.66 11.82 -6.75
C LEU A 89 4.49 12.50 -8.12
N GLY A 90 3.46 12.07 -8.85
CA GLY A 90 3.07 12.73 -10.09
C GLY A 90 2.37 14.07 -9.86
N ASP A 91 2.02 14.76 -10.96
CA ASP A 91 1.42 16.10 -10.93
C ASP A 91 0.09 16.16 -10.18
N ASN A 92 -0.61 15.03 -10.03
CA ASN A 92 -1.85 14.89 -9.24
C ASN A 92 -1.61 14.48 -7.77
N GLY A 93 -0.36 14.42 -7.33
CA GLY A 93 0.02 13.98 -5.99
C GLY A 93 -0.17 12.48 -5.73
N MET A 94 -0.27 11.66 -6.77
CA MET A 94 -0.41 10.19 -6.66
C MET A 94 0.92 9.49 -7.01
N PRO A 95 1.16 8.26 -6.51
CA PRO A 95 2.31 7.47 -6.93
C PRO A 95 2.27 7.15 -8.42
N THR A 96 3.44 7.20 -9.08
CA THR A 96 3.57 6.96 -10.52
C THR A 96 3.86 5.50 -10.88
N ASP A 97 4.28 4.70 -9.90
CA ASP A 97 4.61 3.28 -10.06
C ASP A 97 4.47 2.53 -8.72
N ASN A 98 4.96 1.28 -8.67
CA ASN A 98 4.88 0.42 -7.49
C ASN A 98 6.14 0.46 -6.60
N SER A 99 7.09 1.38 -6.82
CA SER A 99 8.37 1.40 -6.10
C SER A 99 8.19 1.52 -4.57
N SER A 100 7.19 2.27 -4.11
CA SER A 100 6.85 2.38 -2.67
C SER A 100 6.40 1.03 -2.08
N TRP A 101 5.63 0.25 -2.84
CA TRP A 101 5.22 -1.10 -2.45
C TRP A 101 6.38 -2.09 -2.45
N ASP A 102 7.32 -1.94 -3.38
CA ASP A 102 8.49 -2.82 -3.45
C ASP A 102 9.42 -2.61 -2.25
N VAL A 103 9.59 -1.34 -1.81
CA VAL A 103 10.28 -1.02 -0.54
C VAL A 103 9.56 -1.68 0.64
N ALA A 104 8.24 -1.52 0.74
CA ALA A 104 7.47 -2.07 1.86
C ALA A 104 7.52 -3.61 1.91
N ARG A 105 7.45 -4.28 0.75
CA ARG A 105 7.56 -5.75 0.66
C ARG A 105 8.96 -6.24 1.01
N THR A 106 9.99 -5.55 0.55
CA THR A 106 11.39 -5.90 0.84
C THR A 106 11.66 -5.79 2.33
N GLU A 107 11.21 -4.72 2.97
CA GLU A 107 11.35 -4.55 4.41
C GLU A 107 10.51 -5.56 5.20
N ALA A 108 9.30 -5.90 4.73
CA ALA A 108 8.48 -6.95 5.35
C ALA A 108 9.15 -8.33 5.30
N LEU A 109 9.78 -8.68 4.18
CA LEU A 109 10.54 -9.91 4.03
C LEU A 109 11.73 -9.92 5.00
N ARG A 110 12.50 -8.82 5.04
CA ARG A 110 13.66 -8.68 5.92
C ARG A 110 13.33 -8.84 7.41
N ARG A 111 12.15 -8.40 7.85
CA ARG A 111 11.71 -8.52 9.26
C ARG A 111 11.23 -9.93 9.64
N LEU A 112 10.98 -10.79 8.65
CA LEU A 112 10.46 -12.16 8.85
C LEU A 112 11.51 -13.25 8.56
N GLU A 113 12.71 -12.85 8.13
CA GLU A 113 13.92 -13.69 8.06
C GLU A 113 14.66 -13.69 9.41
#